data_AF-A0A3B4B7D8-F1
#
_entry.id   AF-A0A3B4B7D8-F1
#
_cell.length_a   1.000
_cell.length_b   1.000
_cell.length_c   1.000
_cell.angle_alpha   90.00
_cell.angle_beta   90.00
_cell.angle_gamma   90.00
#
_symmetry.space_group_name_H-M   'P 1'
#
loop_
_entity.id
_entity.type
_entity.pdbx_description
1 polymer ?
#
loop_
_entity_poly.entity_id
_entity_poly.type
_entity_poly.pdbx_seq_one_letter_code
_entity_poly.pdbx_strand_id
1 'polypeptide(L)'
;MEVALRVETIIKDPENSLVVLSGCGTSGRLAFLIATTFNKALKELNKQPVYTYTIAGGDRQVLIMKCMYTYVHIYVCEGKKHVLYIGISCGLSAPFVAGQLDFCLQHLQVYTPVLIGFNPANQARSDPIQGSTFTFYDIVQRMQAAAIHQKAFLINPAVGPEAVSGSSRMKGGSATKILLEVITQAAHGAAFAQRPITLHGRCVCYLGWGRLGVLGLIDASECVPTFGGSDFYISHEDFLSTVLPSLNDKDTVILIYTEFDDQSEVSKMAARVKEQNCKLHTIVHRTEEGAAVEKQWELSTKLMLNSISTGAHVLKGKIYQNYMIDVQVTNSKLYQRATRLLQKFSGRSEIQCQEALLKAVYAKEELNDSIALKDVCAHAKRVVPLALVCLLTGCSLVEAESNLENQPIIRDAVTAGNTGRKKNILSEPECNNNNVLNHYLK
;
A
#
# COMPACT_ATOMS: atom_id res chain seq x y z
N MET A 1 -0.33 4.05 4.34
CA MET A 1 -0.60 4.71 5.64
C MET A 1 0.02 6.10 5.68
N GLU A 2 1.33 6.23 5.48
CA GLU A 2 2.03 7.53 5.54
C GLU A 2 1.45 8.62 4.63
N VAL A 3 1.11 8.29 3.39
CA VAL A 3 0.47 9.26 2.47
C VAL A 3 -0.89 9.72 3.01
N ALA A 4 -1.68 8.84 3.61
CA ALA A 4 -2.97 9.22 4.21
C ALA A 4 -2.77 10.11 5.45
N LEU A 5 -1.77 9.85 6.29
CA LEU A 5 -1.41 10.71 7.43
C LEU A 5 -0.95 12.11 6.97
N ARG A 6 -0.20 12.19 5.86
CA ARG A 6 0.17 13.49 5.27
C ARG A 6 -1.05 14.24 4.74
N VAL A 7 -1.98 13.54 4.08
CA VAL A 7 -3.26 14.14 3.66
C VAL A 7 -4.07 14.63 4.87
N GLU A 8 -4.14 13.85 5.95
CA GLU A 8 -4.82 14.23 7.20
C GLU A 8 -4.23 15.52 7.79
N THR A 9 -2.89 15.61 7.82
CA THR A 9 -2.17 16.81 8.30
C THR A 9 -2.51 18.04 7.44
N ILE A 10 -2.58 17.87 6.13
CA ILE A 10 -2.92 18.96 5.19
C ILE A 10 -4.37 19.43 5.37
N ILE A 11 -5.32 18.50 5.59
CA ILE A 11 -6.73 18.85 5.86
C ILE A 11 -6.86 19.69 7.14
N LYS A 12 -5.96 19.49 8.12
CA LYS A 12 -5.92 20.24 9.38
C LYS A 12 -5.31 21.64 9.25
N ASP A 13 -4.55 21.93 8.19
CA ASP A 13 -3.90 23.23 7.92
C ASP A 13 -4.14 23.70 6.45
N PRO A 14 -5.39 24.02 6.08
CA PRO A 14 -5.76 24.30 4.69
C PRO A 14 -5.14 25.60 4.14
N GLU A 15 -4.76 26.55 5.00
CA GLU A 15 -4.23 27.85 4.58
C GLU A 15 -2.80 27.72 4.05
N ASN A 16 -1.94 26.97 4.74
CA ASN A 16 -0.54 26.81 4.34
C ASN A 16 -0.28 25.53 3.55
N SER A 17 -1.25 24.63 3.45
CA SER A 17 -1.04 23.30 2.86
C SER A 17 -1.88 23.03 1.62
N LEU A 18 -1.43 22.07 0.79
CA LEU A 18 -2.12 21.68 -0.44
C LEU A 18 -1.80 20.23 -0.86
N VAL A 19 -2.80 19.51 -1.36
CA VAL A 19 -2.63 18.22 -2.06
C VAL A 19 -2.76 18.45 -3.55
N VAL A 20 -1.73 18.10 -4.32
CA VAL A 20 -1.72 18.23 -5.79
C VAL A 20 -1.71 16.85 -6.42
N LEU A 21 -2.68 16.57 -7.30
CA LEU A 21 -2.78 15.32 -8.05
C LEU A 21 -2.40 15.57 -9.52
N SER A 22 -1.46 14.81 -10.08
CA SER A 22 -0.98 15.06 -11.44
C SER A 22 -0.92 13.80 -12.29
N GLY A 23 -1.26 13.90 -13.57
CA GLY A 23 -1.09 12.80 -14.51
C GLY A 23 -1.35 13.16 -15.97
N CYS A 24 -1.14 12.18 -16.85
CA CYS A 24 -1.42 12.31 -18.28
C CYS A 24 -2.68 11.53 -18.67
N GLY A 25 -3.45 12.02 -19.64
CA GLY A 25 -4.59 11.30 -20.21
C GLY A 25 -5.59 10.83 -19.14
N THR A 26 -5.82 9.52 -19.06
CA THR A 26 -6.73 8.93 -18.04
C THR A 26 -6.25 9.21 -16.61
N SER A 27 -4.95 9.11 -16.33
CA SER A 27 -4.40 9.42 -15.00
C SER A 27 -4.64 10.87 -14.60
N GLY A 28 -4.52 11.82 -15.55
CA GLY A 28 -4.83 13.23 -15.29
C GLY A 28 -6.33 13.50 -15.10
N ARG A 29 -7.19 12.81 -15.86
CA ARG A 29 -8.66 12.88 -15.67
C ARG A 29 -9.11 12.29 -14.32
N LEU A 30 -8.44 11.25 -13.84
CA LEU A 30 -8.66 10.71 -12.49
C LEU A 30 -8.17 11.68 -11.41
N ALA A 31 -7.03 12.35 -11.62
CA ALA A 31 -6.58 13.41 -10.72
C ALA A 31 -7.61 14.54 -10.58
N PHE A 32 -8.18 14.99 -11.70
CA PHE A 32 -9.32 15.93 -11.71
C PHE A 32 -10.50 15.41 -10.89
N LEU A 33 -10.97 14.19 -11.20
CA LEU A 33 -12.14 13.59 -10.55
C LEU A 33 -11.98 13.52 -9.02
N ILE A 34 -10.82 13.05 -8.55
CA ILE A 34 -10.53 12.92 -7.11
C ILE A 34 -10.46 14.30 -6.46
N ALA A 35 -9.74 15.25 -7.06
CA ALA A 35 -9.62 16.60 -6.51
C ALA A 35 -11.00 17.28 -6.38
N THR A 36 -11.85 17.17 -7.40
CA THR A 36 -13.20 17.75 -7.36
C THR A 36 -14.10 17.06 -6.34
N THR A 37 -14.02 15.74 -6.23
CA THR A 37 -14.88 14.94 -5.33
C THR A 37 -14.57 15.28 -3.87
N PHE A 38 -13.30 15.25 -3.47
CA PHE A 38 -12.93 15.47 -2.08
C PHE A 38 -12.98 16.96 -1.69
N ASN A 39 -12.79 17.90 -2.63
CA ASN A 39 -13.09 19.31 -2.36
C ASN A 39 -14.59 19.56 -2.16
N LYS A 40 -15.46 18.86 -2.91
CA LYS A 40 -16.91 18.95 -2.70
C LYS A 40 -17.28 18.43 -1.30
N ALA A 41 -16.75 17.28 -0.90
CA ALA A 41 -16.96 16.73 0.44
C ALA A 41 -16.47 17.69 1.56
N LEU A 42 -15.31 18.34 1.38
CA LEU A 42 -14.83 19.35 2.33
C LEU A 42 -15.79 20.55 2.42
N LYS A 43 -16.28 21.04 1.28
CA LYS A 43 -17.24 22.15 1.25
C LYS A 43 -18.55 21.81 1.95
N GLU A 44 -19.06 20.59 1.76
CA GLU A 44 -20.27 20.09 2.46
C GLU A 44 -20.08 20.05 3.98
N LEU A 45 -18.85 19.90 4.46
CA LEU A 45 -18.47 19.96 5.87
C LEU A 45 -18.04 21.37 6.34
N ASN A 46 -18.28 22.42 5.55
CA ASN A 46 -17.84 23.79 5.80
C ASN A 46 -16.31 23.92 6.02
N LYS A 47 -15.52 23.13 5.30
CA LYS A 47 -14.06 23.19 5.29
C LYS A 47 -13.53 23.79 3.99
N GLN A 48 -12.35 24.41 4.07
CA GLN A 48 -11.68 24.95 2.89
C GLN A 48 -11.19 23.82 1.97
N PRO A 49 -11.26 24.01 0.64
CA PRO A 49 -10.72 23.05 -0.31
C PRO A 49 -9.19 23.00 -0.21
N VAL A 50 -8.62 21.79 -0.18
CA VAL A 50 -7.17 21.55 -0.10
C VAL A 50 -6.63 20.69 -1.24
N TYR A 51 -7.48 20.29 -2.18
CA TYR A 51 -7.06 19.49 -3.33
C TYR A 51 -7.00 20.34 -4.59
N THR A 52 -6.03 20.04 -5.44
CA THR A 52 -5.95 20.58 -6.81
C THR A 52 -5.40 19.50 -7.74
N TYR A 53 -5.48 19.74 -9.04
CA TYR A 53 -4.98 18.81 -10.05
C TYR A 53 -4.19 19.52 -11.15
N THR A 54 -3.32 18.76 -11.80
CA THR A 54 -2.63 19.16 -13.02
C THR A 54 -2.70 18.05 -14.05
N ILE A 55 -3.09 18.38 -15.27
CA ILE A 55 -3.18 17.44 -16.38
C ILE A 55 -2.27 17.91 -17.52
N ALA A 56 -1.53 16.99 -18.13
CA ALA A 56 -0.72 17.29 -19.30
C ALA A 56 -1.62 17.90 -20.39
N GLY A 57 -1.32 19.14 -20.79
CA GLY A 57 -2.09 19.87 -21.79
C GLY A 57 -3.16 20.83 -21.28
N GLY A 58 -3.40 20.87 -19.97
CA GLY A 58 -4.38 21.76 -19.34
C GLY A 58 -5.84 21.37 -19.60
N ASP A 59 -6.77 22.22 -19.14
CA ASP A 59 -8.22 21.90 -19.12
C ASP A 59 -8.85 21.74 -20.50
N ARG A 60 -8.32 22.44 -21.52
CA ARG A 60 -8.76 22.28 -22.93
C ARG A 60 -8.48 20.88 -23.49
N GLN A 61 -7.67 20.07 -22.82
CA GLN A 61 -7.24 18.75 -23.27
C GLN A 61 -7.89 17.58 -22.51
N VAL A 62 -9.09 17.78 -21.94
CA VAL A 62 -10.03 16.67 -21.67
C VAL A 62 -10.27 15.84 -22.94
N LEU A 63 -9.94 16.35 -24.16
CA LEU A 63 -10.07 15.64 -25.44
C LEU A 63 -8.83 15.49 -26.37
N ILE A 64 -7.73 16.27 -26.40
CA ILE A 64 -6.58 16.03 -27.34
C ILE A 64 -5.24 16.54 -26.78
N MET A 65 -4.10 15.85 -27.01
CA MET A 65 -2.77 15.96 -26.35
C MET A 65 -1.75 17.01 -26.92
N LYS A 66 -1.10 17.83 -26.09
CA LYS A 66 0.18 18.56 -26.30
C LYS A 66 0.82 19.05 -24.98
N CYS A 67 2.12 18.80 -24.80
CA CYS A 67 2.92 18.97 -23.58
C CYS A 67 3.52 20.39 -23.38
N MET A 68 3.54 20.88 -22.13
CA MET A 68 4.53 21.86 -21.63
C MET A 68 4.94 21.47 -20.21
N TYR A 69 6.24 21.38 -19.95
CA TYR A 69 6.83 20.42 -19.01
C TYR A 69 7.12 20.89 -17.57
N THR A 70 6.94 22.16 -17.20
CA THR A 70 7.43 22.61 -15.88
C THR A 70 6.74 23.85 -15.29
N TYR A 71 6.14 24.72 -16.10
CA TYR A 71 5.69 26.04 -15.63
C TYR A 71 4.33 26.07 -14.92
N VAL A 72 3.51 25.03 -15.04
CA VAL A 72 2.16 25.01 -14.44
C VAL A 72 2.19 24.77 -12.92
N HIS A 73 3.24 24.12 -12.39
CA HIS A 73 3.30 23.76 -10.96
C HIS A 73 3.59 24.90 -10.01
N ILE A 74 4.45 25.83 -10.44
CA ILE A 74 4.97 26.89 -9.58
C ILE A 74 3.85 27.83 -9.16
N TYR A 75 2.92 28.15 -10.06
CA TYR A 75 1.77 29.02 -9.78
C TYR A 75 0.74 28.39 -8.84
N VAL A 76 0.46 27.09 -8.97
CA VAL A 76 -0.61 26.44 -8.18
C VAL A 76 -0.21 26.26 -6.72
N CYS A 77 1.09 26.14 -6.45
CA CYS A 77 1.64 25.90 -5.12
C CYS A 77 2.19 27.17 -4.45
N GLU A 78 2.03 28.33 -5.09
CA GLU A 78 2.59 29.58 -4.62
C GLU A 78 2.06 29.95 -3.22
N GLY A 79 2.96 30.34 -2.31
CA GLY A 79 2.63 30.66 -0.92
C GLY A 79 2.35 29.47 0.01
N LYS A 80 2.33 28.23 -0.50
CA LYS A 80 2.13 27.03 0.34
C LYS A 80 3.43 26.58 1.01
N LYS A 81 3.35 26.23 2.29
CA LYS A 81 4.47 25.72 3.11
C LYS A 81 4.60 24.20 3.04
N HIS A 82 3.48 23.50 2.87
CA HIS A 82 3.45 22.03 2.83
C HIS A 82 2.61 21.52 1.66
N VAL A 83 3.26 20.88 0.69
CA VAL A 83 2.60 20.37 -0.51
C VAL A 83 2.81 18.87 -0.61
N LEU A 84 1.73 18.09 -0.55
CA LEU A 84 1.77 16.67 -0.90
C LEU A 84 1.53 16.55 -2.40
N TYR A 85 2.55 16.08 -3.11
CA TYR A 85 2.55 16.04 -4.56
C TYR A 85 2.39 14.62 -5.09
N ILE A 86 1.23 14.28 -5.65
CA ILE A 86 0.91 12.92 -6.11
C ILE A 86 0.99 12.85 -7.64
N GLY A 87 2.11 12.40 -8.17
CA GLY A 87 2.32 12.13 -9.59
C GLY A 87 1.86 10.73 -9.99
N ILE A 88 1.05 10.61 -11.04
CA ILE A 88 0.42 9.36 -11.48
C ILE A 88 0.93 8.99 -12.88
N SER A 89 1.68 7.89 -12.95
CA SER A 89 2.14 7.30 -14.21
C SER A 89 2.04 5.77 -14.14
N CYS A 90 0.98 5.19 -14.69
CA CYS A 90 0.73 3.75 -14.64
C CYS A 90 1.96 2.92 -15.08
N GLY A 91 2.60 3.32 -16.18
CA GLY A 91 3.77 2.64 -16.75
C GLY A 91 5.13 3.15 -16.27
N LEU A 92 5.18 4.10 -15.32
CA LEU A 92 6.43 4.76 -14.87
C LEU A 92 7.26 5.30 -16.04
N SER A 93 6.61 6.08 -16.92
CA SER A 93 7.21 6.47 -18.20
C SER A 93 6.84 7.87 -18.69
N ALA A 94 5.88 8.54 -18.04
CA ALA A 94 5.33 9.82 -18.49
C ALA A 94 6.31 10.98 -18.21
N PRO A 95 6.91 11.62 -19.23
CA PRO A 95 7.91 12.67 -18.99
C PRO A 95 7.34 13.90 -18.28
N PHE A 96 6.04 14.18 -18.46
CA PHE A 96 5.32 15.24 -17.75
C PHE A 96 5.36 15.03 -16.24
N VAL A 97 5.08 13.81 -15.79
CA VAL A 97 5.11 13.45 -14.35
C VAL A 97 6.55 13.42 -13.83
N ALA A 98 7.50 12.96 -14.64
CA ALA A 98 8.91 12.92 -14.26
C ALA A 98 9.48 14.31 -13.96
N GLY A 99 9.21 15.31 -14.82
CA GLY A 99 9.68 16.69 -14.61
C GLY A 99 9.11 17.33 -13.34
N GLN A 100 7.86 17.02 -13.02
CA GLN A 100 7.22 17.52 -11.80
C GLN A 100 7.80 16.89 -10.54
N LEU A 101 8.04 15.57 -10.57
CA LEU A 101 8.65 14.86 -9.46
C LEU A 101 10.12 15.25 -9.26
N ASP A 102 10.87 15.50 -10.34
CA ASP A 102 12.23 16.06 -10.27
C ASP A 102 12.23 17.38 -9.51
N PHE A 103 11.35 18.31 -9.88
CA PHE A 103 11.19 19.59 -9.19
C PHE A 103 10.87 19.39 -7.70
N CYS A 104 9.92 18.52 -7.37
CA CYS A 104 9.58 18.24 -5.97
C CYS A 104 10.77 17.65 -5.19
N LEU A 105 11.54 16.76 -5.80
CA LEU A 105 12.73 16.14 -5.19
C LEU A 105 13.87 17.14 -4.93
N GLN A 106 13.92 18.25 -5.67
CA GLN A 106 14.87 19.35 -5.43
C GLN A 106 14.39 20.29 -4.30
N HIS A 107 13.12 20.23 -3.91
CA HIS A 107 12.48 21.15 -2.97
C HIS A 107 11.75 20.42 -1.83
N LEU A 108 12.38 19.38 -1.26
CA LEU A 108 11.79 18.51 -0.23
C LEU A 108 11.42 19.20 1.09
N GLN A 109 11.83 20.45 1.29
CA GLN A 109 11.43 21.30 2.41
C GLN A 109 9.97 21.78 2.31
N VAL A 110 9.44 21.92 1.10
CA VAL A 110 8.03 22.27 0.84
C VAL A 110 7.25 21.05 0.34
N TYR A 111 7.85 20.26 -0.55
CA TYR A 111 7.16 19.20 -1.28
C TYR A 111 7.42 17.82 -0.68
N THR A 112 6.36 17.04 -0.55
CA THR A 112 6.42 15.59 -0.29
C THR A 112 5.97 14.86 -1.56
N PRO A 113 6.88 14.42 -2.44
CA PRO A 113 6.52 13.72 -3.67
C PRO A 113 6.06 12.28 -3.41
N VAL A 114 4.95 11.92 -4.06
CA VAL A 114 4.35 10.59 -4.11
C VAL A 114 4.22 10.19 -5.57
N LEU A 115 4.66 8.99 -5.93
CA LEU A 115 4.52 8.45 -7.27
C LEU A 115 3.62 7.22 -7.22
N ILE A 116 2.53 7.26 -7.99
CA ILE A 116 1.64 6.13 -8.23
C ILE A 116 1.92 5.56 -9.62
N GLY A 117 2.21 4.26 -9.67
CA GLY A 117 2.33 3.50 -10.91
C GLY A 117 2.05 2.03 -10.66
N PHE A 118 2.26 1.17 -11.66
CA PHE A 118 1.97 -0.27 -11.51
C PHE A 118 3.05 -1.18 -12.10
N ASN A 119 4.11 -0.57 -12.62
CA ASN A 119 5.33 -1.29 -13.00
C ASN A 119 6.28 -1.41 -11.80
N PRO A 120 7.03 -2.52 -11.72
CA PRO A 120 8.23 -2.60 -10.90
C PRO A 120 9.17 -1.41 -11.15
N ALA A 121 9.83 -0.92 -10.11
CA ALA A 121 10.71 0.26 -10.19
C ALA A 121 11.85 0.09 -11.22
N ASN A 122 12.37 -1.14 -11.37
CA ASN A 122 13.40 -1.48 -12.35
C ASN A 122 12.90 -1.56 -13.80
N GLN A 123 11.60 -1.45 -14.02
CA GLN A 123 10.98 -1.38 -15.35
C GLN A 123 10.53 0.04 -15.72
N ALA A 124 10.87 1.04 -14.91
CA ALA A 124 10.64 2.43 -15.28
C ALA A 124 11.45 2.79 -16.52
N ARG A 125 10.92 3.72 -17.32
CA ARG A 125 11.53 4.10 -18.61
C ARG A 125 12.94 4.64 -18.42
N SER A 126 13.90 3.99 -19.07
CA SER A 126 15.33 4.37 -19.07
C SER A 126 15.74 5.17 -20.31
N ASP A 127 14.84 5.41 -21.27
CA ASP A 127 15.15 6.32 -22.37
C ASP A 127 15.28 7.76 -21.84
N PRO A 128 16.23 8.55 -22.38
CA PRO A 128 16.33 9.97 -22.07
C PRO A 128 15.02 10.72 -22.33
N ILE A 129 14.64 11.57 -21.38
CA ILE A 129 13.53 12.50 -21.60
C ILE A 129 14.03 13.66 -22.45
N GLN A 130 13.33 13.96 -23.55
CA GLN A 130 13.71 15.04 -24.45
C GLN A 130 13.80 16.38 -23.71
N GLY A 131 14.97 17.02 -23.77
CA GLY A 131 15.21 18.31 -23.10
C GLY A 131 15.54 18.21 -21.61
N SER A 132 15.77 17.01 -21.06
CA SER A 132 16.30 16.83 -19.70
C SER A 132 17.56 15.96 -19.69
N THR A 133 18.31 16.02 -18.59
CA THR A 133 19.52 15.21 -18.35
C THR A 133 19.22 13.91 -17.61
N PHE A 134 17.94 13.56 -17.43
CA PHE A 134 17.52 12.43 -16.60
C PHE A 134 16.44 11.59 -17.29
N THR A 135 16.32 10.34 -16.86
CA THR A 135 15.31 9.39 -17.30
C THR A 135 14.20 9.27 -16.26
N PHE A 136 13.08 8.62 -16.59
CA PHE A 136 12.06 8.32 -15.58
C PHE A 136 12.63 7.35 -14.52
N TYR A 137 13.47 6.41 -14.94
CA TYR A 137 14.18 5.50 -14.05
C TYR A 137 15.03 6.25 -13.00
N ASP A 138 15.75 7.30 -13.39
CA ASP A 138 16.53 8.12 -12.45
C ASP A 138 15.66 8.80 -11.40
N ILE A 139 14.47 9.28 -11.80
CA ILE A 139 13.48 9.84 -10.86
C ILE A 139 13.02 8.78 -9.87
N VAL A 140 12.70 7.56 -10.34
CA VAL A 140 12.30 6.46 -9.46
C VAL A 140 13.42 6.12 -8.47
N GLN A 141 14.69 6.06 -8.91
CA GLN A 141 15.83 5.83 -8.02
C GLN A 141 15.94 6.92 -6.95
N ARG A 142 15.85 8.20 -7.34
CA ARG A 142 15.88 9.33 -6.40
C ARG A 142 14.70 9.32 -5.43
N MET A 143 13.51 8.96 -5.89
CA MET A 143 12.34 8.78 -5.03
C MET A 143 12.55 7.64 -4.03
N GLN A 144 13.12 6.51 -4.45
CA GLN A 144 13.44 5.40 -3.56
C GLN A 144 14.48 5.80 -2.50
N ALA A 145 15.51 6.55 -2.88
CA ALA A 145 16.48 7.10 -1.94
C ALA A 145 15.83 8.07 -0.93
N ALA A 146 14.99 9.00 -1.40
CA ALA A 146 14.26 9.92 -0.53
C ALA A 146 13.21 9.22 0.36
N ALA A 147 12.66 8.07 -0.09
CA ALA A 147 11.71 7.28 0.67
C ALA A 147 12.32 6.61 1.91
N ILE A 148 13.63 6.32 1.90
CA ILE A 148 14.36 5.80 3.08
C ILE A 148 14.18 6.74 4.28
N HIS A 149 14.17 8.05 4.03
CA HIS A 149 13.99 9.08 5.04
C HIS A 149 12.57 9.64 5.11
N GLN A 150 11.58 8.94 4.52
CA GLN A 150 10.17 9.36 4.46
C GLN A 150 9.93 10.76 3.86
N LYS A 151 10.84 11.21 2.99
CA LYS A 151 10.69 12.48 2.26
C LYS A 151 9.96 12.31 0.93
N ALA A 152 9.84 11.08 0.44
CA ALA A 152 9.10 10.72 -0.77
C ALA A 152 8.41 9.35 -0.62
N PHE A 153 7.45 9.04 -1.48
CA PHE A 153 6.74 7.76 -1.45
C PHE A 153 6.53 7.19 -2.85
N LEU A 154 6.79 5.89 -3.01
CA LEU A 154 6.49 5.14 -4.24
C LEU A 154 5.39 4.12 -3.93
N ILE A 155 4.24 4.25 -4.59
CA ILE A 155 3.11 3.33 -4.50
C ILE A 155 2.97 2.64 -5.85
N ASN A 156 3.58 1.47 -5.97
CA ASN A 156 3.60 0.71 -7.22
C ASN A 156 3.20 -0.76 -7.10
N PRO A 157 1.96 -1.07 -6.68
CA PRO A 157 1.49 -2.44 -6.63
C PRO A 157 1.44 -3.05 -8.03
N ALA A 158 1.85 -4.30 -8.16
CA ALA A 158 1.80 -5.01 -9.44
C ALA A 158 0.35 -5.39 -9.77
N VAL A 159 -0.23 -4.77 -10.80
CA VAL A 159 -1.57 -5.12 -11.29
C VAL A 159 -1.53 -6.16 -12.41
N GLY A 160 -0.33 -6.49 -12.90
CA GLY A 160 -0.11 -7.37 -14.06
C GLY A 160 -0.41 -6.67 -15.40
N PRO A 161 -0.11 -7.32 -16.53
CA PRO A 161 -0.28 -6.71 -17.86
C PRO A 161 -1.75 -6.38 -18.15
N GLU A 162 -1.95 -5.39 -19.02
CA GLU A 162 -3.28 -5.03 -19.54
C GLU A 162 -3.77 -6.09 -20.53
N ALA A 163 -5.09 -6.29 -20.61
CA ALA A 163 -5.68 -7.20 -21.60
C ALA A 163 -5.40 -6.73 -23.05
N VAL A 164 -5.34 -5.41 -23.25
CA VAL A 164 -4.80 -4.78 -24.46
C VAL A 164 -3.51 -4.09 -24.07
N SER A 165 -2.37 -4.59 -24.56
CA SER A 165 -1.03 -4.07 -24.25
C SER A 165 -0.98 -2.54 -24.38
N GLY A 166 -0.55 -1.86 -23.33
CA GLY A 166 -0.43 -0.39 -23.30
C GLY A 166 -1.72 0.37 -22.99
N SER A 167 -2.89 -0.29 -22.91
CA SER A 167 -4.18 0.33 -22.57
C SER A 167 -4.31 0.60 -21.07
N SER A 168 -3.44 1.47 -20.55
CA SER A 168 -3.36 1.84 -19.12
C SER A 168 -4.63 2.47 -18.54
N ARG A 169 -5.63 2.80 -19.38
CA ARG A 169 -6.96 3.26 -18.95
C ARG A 169 -7.82 2.15 -18.32
N MET A 170 -7.45 0.88 -18.50
CA MET A 170 -8.18 -0.28 -17.98
C MET A 170 -7.74 -0.58 -16.55
N LYS A 171 -6.89 -1.59 -16.33
CA LYS A 171 -6.51 -2.00 -14.97
C LYS A 171 -5.73 -0.91 -14.25
N GLY A 172 -4.79 -0.25 -14.92
CA GLY A 172 -4.03 0.86 -14.34
C GLY A 172 -4.93 2.03 -13.92
N GLY A 173 -5.91 2.39 -14.75
CA GLY A 173 -6.90 3.43 -14.44
C GLY A 173 -7.75 3.08 -13.23
N SER A 174 -8.34 1.89 -13.22
CA SER A 174 -9.16 1.41 -12.10
C SER A 174 -8.36 1.31 -10.80
N ALA A 175 -7.15 0.74 -10.83
CA ALA A 175 -6.29 0.64 -9.67
C ALA A 175 -5.86 2.03 -9.15
N THR A 176 -5.60 2.99 -10.04
CA THR A 176 -5.32 4.39 -9.67
C THR A 176 -6.49 4.99 -8.90
N LYS A 177 -7.71 4.86 -9.44
CA LYS A 177 -8.93 5.39 -8.81
C LYS A 177 -9.09 4.81 -7.40
N ILE A 178 -9.01 3.49 -7.27
CA ILE A 178 -9.24 2.85 -5.98
C ILE A 178 -8.14 3.23 -4.98
N LEU A 179 -6.87 3.23 -5.37
CA LEU A 179 -5.78 3.65 -4.48
C LEU A 179 -5.97 5.08 -3.97
N LEU A 180 -6.31 6.01 -4.87
CA LEU A 180 -6.54 7.41 -4.49
C LEU A 180 -7.72 7.54 -3.55
N GLU A 181 -8.87 6.94 -3.87
CA GLU A 181 -10.07 6.96 -3.02
C GLU A 181 -9.81 6.37 -1.64
N VAL A 182 -9.11 5.23 -1.55
CA VAL A 182 -8.78 4.62 -0.26
C VAL A 182 -7.87 5.53 0.58
N ILE A 183 -6.84 6.12 -0.03
CA ILE A 183 -5.90 7.02 0.67
C ILE A 183 -6.63 8.26 1.19
N THR A 184 -7.40 8.93 0.32
CA THR A 184 -8.10 10.16 0.69
C THR A 184 -9.25 9.89 1.66
N GLN A 185 -10.04 8.83 1.46
CA GLN A 185 -11.12 8.46 2.38
C GLN A 185 -10.59 8.11 3.77
N ALA A 186 -9.49 7.35 3.86
CA ALA A 186 -8.85 7.03 5.14
C ALA A 186 -8.36 8.31 5.86
N ALA A 187 -7.77 9.25 5.12
CA ALA A 187 -7.30 10.52 5.67
C ALA A 187 -8.45 11.41 6.16
N HIS A 188 -9.54 11.53 5.40
CA HIS A 188 -10.74 12.27 5.80
C HIS A 188 -11.39 11.62 7.02
N GLY A 189 -11.51 10.29 7.03
CA GLY A 189 -12.03 9.54 8.17
C GLY A 189 -11.20 9.79 9.44
N ALA A 190 -9.87 9.78 9.35
CA ALA A 190 -8.99 10.09 10.48
C ALA A 190 -9.14 11.56 10.93
N ALA A 191 -9.18 12.51 9.99
CA ALA A 191 -9.28 13.94 10.27
C ALA A 191 -10.60 14.32 10.96
N PHE A 192 -11.72 13.68 10.58
CA PHE A 192 -13.06 14.05 11.06
C PHE A 192 -13.61 13.13 12.15
N ALA A 193 -13.17 11.87 12.25
CA ALA A 193 -13.67 10.90 13.24
C ALA A 193 -12.75 10.68 14.46
N GLN A 194 -11.61 11.40 14.57
CA GLN A 194 -10.63 11.30 15.67
C GLN A 194 -10.20 9.87 16.04
N ARG A 195 -10.22 8.93 15.08
CA ARG A 195 -9.80 7.54 15.30
C ARG A 195 -8.43 7.29 14.66
N PRO A 196 -7.45 6.74 15.40
CA PRO A 196 -6.17 6.36 14.82
C PRO A 196 -6.36 5.28 13.74
N ILE A 197 -5.52 5.31 12.71
CA ILE A 197 -5.49 4.30 11.65
C ILE A 197 -4.90 3.00 12.24
N THR A 198 -5.71 2.24 12.98
CA THR A 198 -5.33 0.93 13.54
C THR A 198 -6.37 -0.14 13.19
N LEU A 199 -5.91 -1.25 12.62
CA LEU A 199 -6.72 -2.36 12.07
C LEU A 199 -6.63 -3.68 12.88
N HIS A 200 -6.26 -3.64 14.16
CA HIS A 200 -6.18 -4.87 14.97
C HIS A 200 -7.57 -5.42 15.33
N GLY A 201 -7.75 -6.74 15.15
CA GLY A 201 -8.91 -7.50 15.62
C GLY A 201 -10.21 -7.34 14.83
N ARG A 202 -10.15 -7.02 13.52
CA ARG A 202 -11.35 -6.85 12.67
C ARG A 202 -11.47 -7.95 11.61
N CYS A 203 -12.63 -8.59 11.56
CA CYS A 203 -13.03 -9.50 10.49
C CYS A 203 -13.69 -8.70 9.35
N VAL A 204 -13.40 -9.09 8.10
CA VAL A 204 -14.10 -8.59 6.91
C VAL A 204 -14.78 -9.76 6.24
N CYS A 205 -16.11 -9.72 6.15
CA CYS A 205 -16.90 -10.77 5.51
C CYS A 205 -17.41 -10.28 4.15
N TYR A 206 -17.18 -11.06 3.11
CA TYR A 206 -17.82 -10.86 1.81
C TYR A 206 -19.04 -11.76 1.71
N LEU A 207 -20.20 -11.18 1.41
CA LEU A 207 -21.42 -11.91 1.07
C LEU A 207 -21.80 -11.51 -0.35
N GLY A 208 -21.62 -12.43 -1.30
CA GLY A 208 -21.86 -12.12 -2.70
C GLY A 208 -22.90 -13.05 -3.32
N TRP A 209 -23.70 -12.49 -4.22
CA TRP A 209 -24.72 -13.23 -4.96
C TRP A 209 -24.18 -13.73 -6.29
N GLY A 210 -24.61 -14.94 -6.68
CA GLY A 210 -24.19 -15.60 -7.92
C GLY A 210 -22.67 -15.68 -8.08
N ARG A 211 -22.18 -15.34 -9.28
CA ARG A 211 -20.74 -15.38 -9.61
C ARG A 211 -19.91 -14.35 -8.85
N LEU A 212 -20.53 -13.27 -8.36
CA LEU A 212 -19.83 -12.24 -7.58
C LEU A 212 -19.45 -12.77 -6.18
N GLY A 213 -20.24 -13.69 -5.62
CA GLY A 213 -19.87 -14.44 -4.41
C GLY A 213 -18.61 -15.28 -4.58
N VAL A 214 -18.46 -15.93 -5.73
CA VAL A 214 -17.24 -16.70 -6.06
C VAL A 214 -16.02 -15.79 -6.15
N LEU A 215 -16.15 -14.57 -6.68
CA LEU A 215 -15.05 -13.60 -6.68
C LEU A 215 -14.68 -13.11 -5.28
N GLY A 216 -15.67 -12.94 -4.41
CA GLY A 216 -15.46 -12.75 -2.97
C GLY A 216 -14.60 -13.86 -2.37
N LEU A 217 -14.98 -15.12 -2.62
CA LEU A 217 -14.25 -16.28 -2.14
C LEU A 217 -12.82 -16.36 -2.69
N ILE A 218 -12.62 -16.03 -3.97
CA ILE A 218 -11.28 -16.00 -4.59
C ILE A 218 -10.39 -14.94 -3.92
N ASP A 219 -10.87 -13.71 -3.74
CA ASP A 219 -10.09 -12.66 -3.07
C ASP A 219 -9.80 -13.01 -1.60
N ALA A 220 -10.80 -13.52 -0.89
CA ALA A 220 -10.65 -13.96 0.49
C ALA A 220 -9.59 -15.06 0.58
N SER A 221 -9.71 -16.13 -0.20
CA SER A 221 -8.80 -17.30 -0.15
C SER A 221 -7.34 -16.94 -0.40
N GLU A 222 -7.07 -15.93 -1.23
CA GLU A 222 -5.71 -15.42 -1.45
C GLU A 222 -5.13 -14.69 -0.24
N CYS A 223 -5.94 -14.16 0.68
CA CYS A 223 -5.44 -13.43 1.86
C CYS A 223 -4.70 -14.33 2.87
N VAL A 224 -5.01 -15.63 2.93
CA VAL A 224 -4.34 -16.59 3.84
C VAL A 224 -2.87 -16.80 3.45
N PRO A 225 -2.52 -17.31 2.25
CA PRO A 225 -1.12 -17.52 1.88
C PRO A 225 -0.35 -16.21 1.72
N THR A 226 -1.04 -15.11 1.41
CA THR A 226 -0.45 -13.79 1.08
C THR A 226 -0.17 -12.94 2.31
N PHE A 227 -1.05 -12.96 3.31
CA PHE A 227 -0.97 -12.05 4.47
C PHE A 227 -1.14 -12.75 5.84
N GLY A 228 -1.29 -14.07 5.85
CA GLY A 228 -1.49 -14.85 7.06
C GLY A 228 -2.89 -14.72 7.68
N GLY A 229 -3.93 -14.63 6.85
CA GLY A 229 -5.34 -14.58 7.26
C GLY A 229 -5.85 -15.83 8.02
N SER A 230 -7.13 -15.81 8.41
CA SER A 230 -7.86 -16.92 9.08
C SER A 230 -8.74 -17.71 8.11
N ASP A 231 -9.42 -18.75 8.62
CA ASP A 231 -10.29 -19.67 7.86
C ASP A 231 -11.46 -19.00 7.12
N PHE A 232 -12.02 -19.70 6.12
CA PHE A 232 -13.08 -19.22 5.24
C PHE A 232 -14.37 -20.05 5.36
N TYR A 233 -15.51 -19.39 5.14
CA TYR A 233 -16.85 -19.99 5.11
C TYR A 233 -17.49 -19.77 3.73
N ILE A 234 -18.29 -20.73 3.26
CA ILE A 234 -18.62 -20.85 1.82
C ILE A 234 -20.09 -20.52 1.51
N SER A 235 -21.04 -20.73 2.42
CA SER A 235 -22.46 -20.44 2.17
C SER A 235 -23.04 -19.31 3.03
N HIS A 236 -24.14 -18.69 2.55
CA HIS A 236 -24.92 -17.72 3.32
C HIS A 236 -25.51 -18.35 4.60
N GLU A 237 -25.86 -19.64 4.58
CA GLU A 237 -26.38 -20.38 5.74
C GLU A 237 -25.29 -20.59 6.80
N ASP A 238 -24.07 -20.96 6.37
CA ASP A 238 -22.91 -21.07 7.25
C ASP A 238 -22.60 -19.72 7.88
N PHE A 239 -22.62 -18.64 7.09
CA PHE A 239 -22.42 -17.29 7.61
C PHE A 239 -23.45 -16.95 8.70
N LEU A 240 -24.74 -17.18 8.44
CA LEU A 240 -25.82 -16.85 9.39
C LEU A 240 -25.72 -17.66 10.70
N SER A 241 -25.33 -18.93 10.62
CA SER A 241 -25.30 -19.83 11.77
C SER A 241 -24.00 -19.77 12.57
N THR A 242 -22.86 -19.47 11.93
CA THR A 242 -21.53 -19.58 12.55
C THR A 242 -20.80 -18.24 12.70
N VAL A 243 -20.92 -17.34 11.72
CA VAL A 243 -20.14 -16.11 11.68
C VAL A 243 -20.93 -14.94 12.25
N LEU A 244 -22.17 -14.75 11.79
CA LEU A 244 -23.03 -13.63 12.16
C LEU A 244 -23.18 -13.47 13.69
N PRO A 245 -23.39 -14.52 14.50
CA PRO A 245 -23.52 -14.39 15.96
C PRO A 245 -22.24 -13.91 16.67
N SER A 246 -21.08 -13.97 16.00
CA SER A 246 -19.78 -13.57 16.56
C SER A 246 -19.36 -12.15 16.17
N LEU A 247 -20.08 -11.50 15.25
CA LEU A 247 -19.75 -10.17 14.76
C LEU A 247 -20.05 -9.10 15.80
N ASN A 248 -19.23 -8.04 15.78
CA ASN A 248 -19.40 -6.87 16.64
C ASN A 248 -19.19 -5.56 15.86
N ASP A 249 -19.23 -4.42 16.57
CA ASP A 249 -19.14 -3.06 16.02
C ASP A 249 -17.80 -2.73 15.33
N LYS A 250 -16.78 -3.57 15.54
CA LYS A 250 -15.48 -3.44 14.88
C LYS A 250 -15.44 -4.15 13.52
N ASP A 251 -16.32 -5.12 13.29
CA ASP A 251 -16.32 -5.95 12.08
C ASP A 251 -16.99 -5.24 10.90
N THR A 252 -16.68 -5.72 9.69
CA THR A 252 -17.20 -5.16 8.44
C THR A 252 -17.75 -6.25 7.55
N VAL A 253 -18.97 -6.06 7.07
CA VAL A 253 -19.63 -6.93 6.10
C VAL A 253 -19.83 -6.15 4.80
N ILE A 254 -19.44 -6.76 3.68
CA ILE A 254 -19.61 -6.20 2.35
C ILE A 254 -20.56 -7.11 1.58
N LEU A 255 -21.74 -6.58 1.22
CA LEU A 255 -22.67 -7.26 0.32
C LEU A 255 -22.31 -6.94 -1.13
N ILE A 256 -22.27 -7.95 -2.00
CA ILE A 256 -21.88 -7.82 -3.40
C ILE A 256 -22.97 -8.43 -4.27
N TYR A 257 -23.74 -7.60 -4.95
CA TYR A 257 -24.90 -8.07 -5.71
C TYR A 257 -25.15 -7.19 -6.93
N THR A 258 -26.09 -7.61 -7.77
CA THR A 258 -26.57 -6.90 -8.95
C THR A 258 -28.03 -6.51 -8.74
N GLU A 259 -28.55 -5.58 -9.54
CA GLU A 259 -29.99 -5.28 -9.51
C GLU A 259 -30.88 -6.45 -9.95
N PHE A 260 -30.31 -7.45 -10.63
CA PHE A 260 -31.00 -8.65 -11.09
C PHE A 260 -31.08 -9.75 -10.03
N ASP A 261 -30.32 -9.62 -8.93
CA ASP A 261 -30.42 -10.54 -7.79
C ASP A 261 -31.69 -10.27 -6.97
N ASP A 262 -32.09 -11.24 -6.14
CA ASP A 262 -33.27 -11.11 -5.27
C ASP A 262 -33.06 -10.01 -4.22
N GLN A 263 -33.61 -8.84 -4.48
CA GLN A 263 -33.51 -7.67 -3.62
C GLN A 263 -34.18 -7.88 -2.26
N SER A 264 -35.19 -8.76 -2.17
CA SER A 264 -35.84 -9.12 -0.91
C SER A 264 -34.89 -9.92 -0.03
N GLU A 265 -34.18 -10.89 -0.59
CA GLU A 265 -33.16 -11.66 0.13
C GLU A 265 -31.99 -10.78 0.57
N VAL A 266 -31.47 -9.94 -0.32
CA VAL A 266 -30.39 -8.98 0.01
C VAL A 266 -30.81 -8.06 1.15
N SER A 267 -32.04 -7.53 1.10
CA SER A 267 -32.57 -6.63 2.15
C SER A 267 -32.74 -7.35 3.49
N LYS A 268 -33.23 -8.59 3.49
CA LYS A 268 -33.33 -9.42 4.71
C LYS A 268 -31.95 -9.70 5.31
N MET A 269 -30.96 -10.05 4.48
CA MET A 269 -29.59 -10.26 4.92
C MET A 269 -29.00 -8.97 5.52
N ALA A 270 -29.17 -7.84 4.83
CA ALA A 270 -28.71 -6.54 5.31
C ALA A 270 -29.34 -6.16 6.67
N ALA A 271 -30.63 -6.44 6.88
CA ALA A 271 -31.30 -6.21 8.15
C ALA A 271 -30.68 -7.04 9.28
N ARG A 272 -30.49 -8.35 9.06
CA ARG A 272 -29.84 -9.25 10.04
C ARG A 272 -28.42 -8.84 10.40
N VAL A 273 -27.66 -8.36 9.41
CA VAL A 273 -26.29 -7.87 9.65
C VAL A 273 -26.29 -6.57 10.47
N LYS A 274 -27.24 -5.66 10.21
CA LYS A 274 -27.40 -4.42 10.98
C LYS A 274 -27.76 -4.68 12.44
N GLU A 275 -28.50 -5.75 12.74
CA GLU A 275 -28.83 -6.15 14.12
C GLU A 275 -27.58 -6.44 14.98
N GLN A 276 -26.47 -6.87 14.35
CA GLN A 276 -25.20 -7.15 15.04
C GLN A 276 -24.35 -5.89 15.30
N ASN A 277 -24.88 -4.69 15.00
CA ASN A 277 -24.19 -3.40 15.15
C ASN A 277 -22.84 -3.30 14.40
N CYS A 278 -22.58 -4.18 13.43
CA CYS A 278 -21.37 -4.17 12.62
C CYS A 278 -21.47 -3.20 11.44
N LYS A 279 -20.34 -2.91 10.79
CA LYS A 279 -20.33 -1.98 9.64
C LYS A 279 -20.77 -2.70 8.39
N LEU A 280 -21.80 -2.17 7.73
CA LEU A 280 -22.33 -2.73 6.49
C LEU A 280 -22.01 -1.83 5.29
N HIS A 281 -21.38 -2.39 4.28
CA HIS A 281 -21.17 -1.77 2.97
C HIS A 281 -21.78 -2.62 1.86
N THR A 282 -22.07 -1.98 0.72
CA THR A 282 -22.61 -2.67 -0.45
C THR A 282 -21.85 -2.30 -1.72
N ILE A 283 -21.64 -3.28 -2.58
CA ILE A 283 -21.18 -3.14 -3.96
C ILE A 283 -22.33 -3.63 -4.83
N VAL A 284 -22.96 -2.69 -5.55
CA VAL A 284 -24.13 -2.98 -6.37
C VAL A 284 -23.83 -2.66 -7.82
N HIS A 285 -23.99 -3.65 -8.69
CA HIS A 285 -23.91 -3.44 -10.12
C HIS A 285 -25.29 -3.18 -10.71
N ARG A 286 -25.40 -2.10 -11.49
CA ARG A 286 -26.62 -1.71 -12.21
C ARG A 286 -26.27 -1.43 -13.67
N THR A 287 -27.21 -1.62 -14.58
CA THR A 287 -27.10 -1.38 -16.02
C THR A 287 -28.39 -0.80 -16.57
N GLU A 288 -28.27 0.14 -17.51
CA GLU A 288 -29.42 0.72 -18.19
C GLU A 288 -29.73 0.00 -19.52
N GLU A 289 -28.78 -0.71 -20.17
CA GLU A 289 -29.00 -1.46 -21.44
C GLU A 289 -27.89 -2.51 -21.76
N GLY A 290 -28.23 -3.69 -22.33
CA GLY A 290 -27.34 -4.55 -23.14
C GLY A 290 -26.83 -5.88 -22.54
N ALA A 291 -26.78 -6.96 -23.36
CA ALA A 291 -26.53 -8.36 -22.96
C ALA A 291 -25.03 -8.79 -22.83
N ALA A 292 -24.12 -7.91 -22.43
CA ALA A 292 -22.69 -8.25 -22.29
C ALA A 292 -21.96 -7.61 -21.09
N VAL A 293 -22.68 -7.28 -20.01
CA VAL A 293 -22.13 -6.53 -18.86
C VAL A 293 -21.61 -7.44 -17.73
N GLU A 294 -22.03 -8.72 -17.67
CA GLU A 294 -21.65 -9.64 -16.58
C GLU A 294 -20.13 -9.74 -16.39
N LYS A 295 -19.36 -9.91 -17.48
CA LYS A 295 -17.89 -9.99 -17.43
C LYS A 295 -17.25 -8.69 -16.93
N GLN A 296 -17.91 -7.55 -17.15
CA GLN A 296 -17.44 -6.25 -16.66
C GLN A 296 -17.71 -6.10 -15.16
N TRP A 297 -18.85 -6.58 -14.66
CA TRP A 297 -19.14 -6.63 -13.23
C TRP A 297 -18.18 -7.54 -12.48
N GLU A 298 -17.86 -8.70 -13.07
CA GLU A 298 -16.86 -9.63 -12.52
C GLU A 298 -15.48 -8.96 -12.41
N LEU A 299 -15.00 -8.34 -13.49
CA LEU A 299 -13.72 -7.62 -13.47
C LEU A 299 -13.73 -6.44 -12.50
N SER A 300 -14.81 -5.66 -12.47
CA SER A 300 -14.96 -4.52 -11.54
C SER A 300 -14.93 -4.97 -10.09
N THR A 301 -15.70 -6.01 -9.76
CA THR A 301 -15.73 -6.61 -8.42
C THR A 301 -14.37 -7.12 -8.02
N LYS A 302 -13.69 -7.85 -8.91
CA LYS A 302 -12.33 -8.36 -8.66
C LYS A 302 -11.35 -7.22 -8.36
N LEU A 303 -11.37 -6.15 -9.15
CA LEU A 303 -10.49 -5.00 -8.96
C LEU A 303 -10.78 -4.28 -7.63
N MET A 304 -12.06 -4.12 -7.27
CA MET A 304 -12.46 -3.53 -5.99
C MET A 304 -11.99 -4.38 -4.81
N LEU A 305 -12.30 -5.68 -4.82
CA LEU A 305 -11.94 -6.60 -3.74
C LEU A 305 -10.42 -6.68 -3.55
N ASN A 306 -9.67 -6.91 -4.63
CA ASN A 306 -8.20 -6.97 -4.57
C ASN A 306 -7.59 -5.66 -4.02
N SER A 307 -8.20 -4.52 -4.33
CA SER A 307 -7.71 -3.23 -3.84
C SER A 307 -8.07 -3.00 -2.37
N ILE A 308 -9.29 -3.37 -1.95
CA ILE A 308 -9.73 -3.28 -0.55
C ILE A 308 -8.89 -4.21 0.32
N SER A 309 -8.77 -5.49 -0.06
CA SER A 309 -8.03 -6.50 0.69
C SER A 309 -6.54 -6.17 0.76
N THR A 310 -5.90 -5.82 -0.37
CA THR A 310 -4.49 -5.41 -0.39
C THR A 310 -4.27 -4.13 0.40
N GLY A 311 -5.11 -3.12 0.21
CA GLY A 311 -5.03 -1.84 0.92
C GLY A 311 -5.15 -2.03 2.44
N ALA A 312 -6.09 -2.86 2.90
CA ALA A 312 -6.24 -3.19 4.30
C ALA A 312 -5.00 -3.88 4.89
N HIS A 313 -4.39 -4.83 4.17
CA HIS A 313 -3.20 -5.53 4.64
C HIS A 313 -1.93 -4.66 4.60
N VAL A 314 -1.83 -3.74 3.62
CA VAL A 314 -0.82 -2.67 3.62
C VAL A 314 -0.96 -1.82 4.88
N LEU A 315 -2.19 -1.42 5.23
CA LEU A 315 -2.46 -0.62 6.44
C LEU A 315 -2.22 -1.41 7.74
N LYS A 316 -2.33 -2.75 7.72
CA LYS A 316 -1.95 -3.64 8.84
C LYS A 316 -0.43 -3.86 8.98
N GLY A 317 0.40 -3.28 8.11
CA GLY A 317 1.86 -3.43 8.17
C GLY A 317 2.38 -4.76 7.61
N LYS A 318 1.56 -5.50 6.83
CA LYS A 318 1.95 -6.79 6.21
C LYS A 318 2.85 -6.63 4.98
N ILE A 319 3.19 -5.39 4.62
CA ILE A 319 4.05 -5.01 3.51
C ILE A 319 5.24 -4.21 4.06
N TYR A 320 6.45 -4.58 3.64
CA TYR A 320 7.67 -3.80 3.89
C TYR A 320 8.15 -3.19 2.58
N GLN A 321 8.21 -1.86 2.54
CA GLN A 321 8.37 -1.08 1.30
C GLN A 321 7.25 -1.44 0.29
N ASN A 322 7.58 -2.14 -0.78
CA ASN A 322 6.66 -2.67 -1.79
C ASN A 322 6.67 -4.21 -1.85
N TYR A 323 7.23 -4.87 -0.84
CA TYR A 323 7.31 -6.33 -0.78
C TYR A 323 6.39 -6.88 0.30
N MET A 324 5.63 -7.90 -0.08
CA MET A 324 4.92 -8.75 0.86
C MET A 324 5.92 -9.51 1.69
N ILE A 325 5.95 -9.15 2.97
CA ILE A 325 6.96 -9.58 3.92
C ILE A 325 6.40 -10.60 4.89
N ASP A 326 5.07 -10.68 5.07
CA ASP A 326 4.41 -11.66 5.94
C ASP A 326 3.93 -12.89 5.15
N VAL A 327 4.82 -13.43 4.31
CA VAL A 327 4.56 -14.63 3.49
C VAL A 327 4.63 -15.87 4.38
N GLN A 328 3.64 -16.76 4.28
CA GLN A 328 3.72 -18.07 4.93
C GLN A 328 4.65 -19.01 4.16
N VAL A 329 5.64 -19.58 4.83
CA VAL A 329 6.63 -20.47 4.22
C VAL A 329 6.08 -21.90 4.20
N THR A 330 5.21 -22.18 3.23
CA THR A 330 4.51 -23.48 3.14
C THR A 330 5.12 -24.44 2.12
N ASN A 331 6.11 -24.00 1.34
CA ASN A 331 6.82 -24.82 0.37
C ASN A 331 8.22 -24.26 0.07
N SER A 332 9.03 -25.04 -0.64
CA SER A 332 10.41 -24.70 -1.02
C SER A 332 10.54 -23.40 -1.82
N LYS A 333 9.58 -23.10 -2.72
CA LYS A 333 9.57 -21.84 -3.49
C LYS A 333 9.38 -20.62 -2.58
N LEU A 334 8.46 -20.72 -1.62
CA LEU A 334 8.20 -19.65 -0.64
C LEU A 334 9.35 -19.51 0.35
N TYR A 335 10.02 -20.61 0.72
CA TYR A 335 11.26 -20.57 1.50
C TYR A 335 12.36 -19.79 0.77
N GLN A 336 12.64 -20.14 -0.49
CA GLN A 336 13.62 -19.39 -1.29
C GLN A 336 13.23 -17.91 -1.48
N ARG A 337 11.94 -17.63 -1.67
CA ARG A 337 11.44 -16.25 -1.75
C ARG A 337 11.70 -15.50 -0.43
N ALA A 338 11.41 -16.09 0.71
CA ALA A 338 11.66 -15.51 2.03
C ALA A 338 13.15 -15.21 2.22
N THR A 339 14.03 -16.17 1.92
CA THR A 339 15.48 -15.97 1.99
C THR A 339 15.95 -14.79 1.14
N ARG A 340 15.49 -14.69 -0.11
CA ARG A 340 15.83 -13.56 -0.99
C ARG A 340 15.34 -12.21 -0.45
N LEU A 341 14.17 -12.17 0.20
CA LEU A 341 13.66 -10.97 0.85
C LEU A 341 14.56 -10.56 2.02
N LEU A 342 14.94 -11.52 2.87
CA LEU A 342 15.84 -11.27 3.99
C LEU A 342 17.20 -10.76 3.51
N GLN A 343 17.81 -11.38 2.50
CA GLN A 343 19.08 -10.93 1.92
C GLN A 343 18.97 -9.51 1.39
N LYS A 344 17.90 -9.23 0.63
CA LYS A 344 17.66 -7.92 0.03
C LYS A 344 17.58 -6.81 1.09
N PHE A 345 16.88 -7.05 2.20
CA PHE A 345 16.62 -6.01 3.19
C PHE A 345 17.66 -5.93 4.30
N SER A 346 18.30 -7.03 4.65
CA SER A 346 19.34 -7.06 5.69
C SER A 346 20.75 -6.84 5.15
N GLY A 347 20.98 -7.06 3.85
CA GLY A 347 22.32 -7.06 3.25
C GLY A 347 23.21 -8.23 3.67
N ARG A 348 22.64 -9.24 4.36
CA ARG A 348 23.38 -10.40 4.89
C ARG A 348 23.53 -11.51 3.84
N SER A 349 24.45 -12.44 4.09
CA SER A 349 24.68 -13.58 3.20
C SER A 349 23.47 -14.52 3.17
N GLU A 350 23.39 -15.36 2.13
CA GLU A 350 22.32 -16.35 2.02
C GLU A 350 22.27 -17.28 3.23
N ILE A 351 23.43 -17.74 3.69
CA ILE A 351 23.59 -18.65 4.84
C ILE A 351 23.02 -17.99 6.10
N GLN A 352 23.39 -16.73 6.38
CA GLN A 352 22.89 -15.99 7.54
C GLN A 352 21.37 -15.78 7.47
N CYS A 353 20.82 -15.54 6.27
CA CYS A 353 19.39 -15.35 6.09
C CYS A 353 18.61 -16.66 6.25
N GLN A 354 19.13 -17.77 5.72
CA GLN A 354 18.55 -19.10 5.91
C GLN A 354 18.57 -19.51 7.38
N GLU A 355 19.69 -19.26 8.07
CA GLU A 355 19.82 -19.54 9.50
C GLU A 355 18.79 -18.74 10.32
N ALA A 356 18.69 -17.43 10.11
CA ALA A 356 17.69 -16.60 10.79
C ALA A 356 16.25 -17.02 10.47
N LEU A 357 15.99 -17.44 9.23
CA LEU A 357 14.69 -17.95 8.82
C LEU A 357 14.35 -19.26 9.53
N LEU A 358 15.29 -20.20 9.64
CA LEU A 358 15.11 -21.46 10.37
C LEU A 358 14.91 -21.22 11.88
N LYS A 359 15.68 -20.30 12.47
CA LYS A 359 15.49 -19.88 13.87
C LYS A 359 14.07 -19.39 14.13
N ALA A 360 13.55 -18.54 13.22
CA ALA A 360 12.18 -18.05 13.30
C ALA A 360 11.12 -19.14 13.03
N VAL A 361 11.37 -20.08 12.11
CA VAL A 361 10.46 -21.20 11.82
C VAL A 361 10.31 -22.13 13.03
N TYR A 362 11.42 -22.48 13.67
CA TYR A 362 11.43 -23.42 14.80
C TYR A 362 11.29 -22.73 16.16
N ALA A 363 11.24 -21.40 16.20
CA ALA A 363 11.26 -20.58 17.42
C ALA A 363 12.43 -20.97 18.36
N LYS A 364 13.66 -21.09 17.80
CA LYS A 364 14.87 -21.47 18.54
C LYS A 364 16.04 -20.56 18.19
N GLU A 365 16.81 -20.16 19.20
CA GLU A 365 18.03 -19.34 19.04
C GLU A 365 19.22 -20.14 18.50
N GLU A 366 19.27 -21.43 18.82
CA GLU A 366 20.30 -22.37 18.37
C GLU A 366 19.69 -23.48 17.53
N LEU A 367 20.33 -23.78 16.40
CA LEU A 367 19.93 -24.84 15.48
C LEU A 367 20.89 -26.02 15.65
N ASN A 368 20.35 -27.23 15.82
CA ASN A 368 21.14 -28.45 15.87
C ASN A 368 21.29 -29.03 14.46
N ASP A 369 22.39 -29.74 14.18
CA ASP A 369 22.69 -30.34 12.85
C ASP A 369 21.57 -31.23 12.29
N SER A 370 20.70 -31.78 13.15
CA SER A 370 19.53 -32.58 12.77
C SER A 370 18.37 -31.78 12.13
N ILE A 371 18.36 -30.45 12.23
CA ILE A 371 17.25 -29.59 11.78
C ILE A 371 17.47 -29.07 10.35
N ALA A 372 18.65 -29.28 9.78
CA ALA A 372 19.07 -28.61 8.54
C ALA A 372 18.31 -29.01 7.25
N LEU A 373 17.44 -30.04 7.24
CA LEU A 373 16.79 -30.50 5.99
C LEU A 373 15.43 -31.19 6.13
N LYS A 374 14.78 -31.19 7.30
CA LYS A 374 13.42 -31.76 7.41
C LYS A 374 12.37 -30.73 7.01
N ASP A 375 11.67 -31.02 5.92
CA ASP A 375 10.52 -30.31 5.33
C ASP A 375 10.17 -28.98 6.04
N VAL A 376 10.67 -27.87 5.50
CA VAL A 376 10.47 -26.50 6.01
C VAL A 376 9.04 -26.01 5.70
N CYS A 377 8.05 -26.90 5.83
CA CYS A 377 6.63 -26.65 5.63
C CYS A 377 5.97 -26.47 7.00
N ALA A 378 6.45 -25.49 7.77
CA ALA A 378 5.85 -25.15 9.06
C ALA A 378 4.78 -24.07 8.88
N HIS A 379 3.62 -24.27 9.50
CA HIS A 379 2.50 -23.31 9.50
C HIS A 379 2.73 -22.11 10.45
N ALA A 380 4.00 -21.78 10.72
CA ALA A 380 4.36 -20.71 11.63
C ALA A 380 3.98 -19.34 11.02
N LYS A 381 3.29 -18.52 11.81
CA LYS A 381 2.86 -17.16 11.42
C LYS A 381 3.99 -16.17 11.69
N ARG A 382 4.13 -15.12 10.87
CA ARG A 382 5.09 -14.01 11.06
C ARG A 382 6.57 -14.40 11.07
N VAL A 383 6.93 -15.53 10.47
CA VAL A 383 8.31 -16.04 10.39
C VAL A 383 9.27 -15.05 9.72
N VAL A 384 8.91 -14.53 8.54
CA VAL A 384 9.79 -13.64 7.77
C VAL A 384 9.92 -12.26 8.43
N PRO A 385 8.85 -11.62 8.93
CA PRO A 385 8.98 -10.41 9.74
C PRO A 385 9.90 -10.58 10.95
N LEU A 386 9.76 -11.69 11.69
CA LEU A 386 10.55 -11.99 12.87
C LEU A 386 12.04 -12.12 12.55
N ALA A 387 12.35 -12.94 11.55
CA ALA A 387 13.73 -13.12 11.06
C ALA A 387 14.33 -11.80 10.57
N LEU A 388 13.54 -10.97 9.87
CA LEU A 388 14.01 -9.68 9.37
C LEU A 388 14.33 -8.70 10.52
N VAL A 389 13.49 -8.62 11.55
CA VAL A 389 13.75 -7.77 12.73
C VAL A 389 15.02 -8.22 13.44
N CYS A 390 15.21 -9.53 13.64
CA CYS A 390 16.42 -10.08 14.23
C CYS A 390 17.67 -9.70 13.41
N LEU A 391 17.62 -9.86 12.08
CA LEU A 391 18.76 -9.54 11.21
C LEU A 391 19.11 -8.05 11.18
N LEU A 392 18.11 -7.17 11.27
CA LEU A 392 18.29 -5.72 11.20
C LEU A 392 18.71 -5.08 12.53
N THR A 393 18.25 -5.63 13.65
CA THR A 393 18.50 -5.06 14.98
C THR A 393 19.54 -5.84 15.77
N GLY A 394 19.77 -7.11 15.43
CA GLY A 394 20.59 -8.06 16.18
C GLY A 394 20.02 -8.44 17.54
N CYS A 395 18.70 -8.33 17.74
CA CYS A 395 18.00 -8.78 18.94
C CYS A 395 17.66 -10.28 18.88
N SER A 396 17.27 -10.84 20.03
CA SER A 396 16.73 -12.21 20.13
C SER A 396 15.36 -12.33 19.45
N LEU A 397 14.93 -13.56 19.17
CA LEU A 397 13.59 -13.88 18.67
C LEU A 397 12.50 -13.37 19.61
N VAL A 398 12.68 -13.53 20.92
CA VAL A 398 11.71 -13.10 21.94
C VAL A 398 11.56 -11.57 21.93
N GLU A 399 12.66 -10.84 21.85
CA GLU A 399 12.64 -9.38 21.73
C GLU A 399 12.01 -8.94 20.40
N ALA A 400 12.33 -9.62 19.29
CA ALA A 400 11.76 -9.33 17.99
C ALA A 400 10.24 -9.56 17.96
N GLU A 401 9.78 -10.63 18.60
CA GLU A 401 8.36 -10.96 18.72
C GLU A 401 7.62 -9.89 19.55
N SER A 402 8.16 -9.55 20.73
CA SER A 402 7.60 -8.48 21.58
C SER A 402 7.56 -7.13 20.86
N ASN A 403 8.61 -6.79 20.10
CA ASN A 403 8.63 -5.57 19.28
C ASN A 403 7.54 -5.59 18.19
N LEU A 404 7.32 -6.73 17.55
CA LEU A 404 6.32 -6.90 16.50
C LEU A 404 4.88 -7.00 17.03
N GLU A 405 4.68 -7.36 18.29
CA GLU A 405 3.39 -7.29 18.98
C GLU A 405 3.04 -5.85 19.34
N ASN A 406 3.99 -5.11 19.92
CA ASN A 406 3.80 -3.72 20.31
C ASN A 406 3.76 -2.77 19.10
N GLN A 407 4.51 -3.09 18.05
CA GLN A 407 4.62 -2.33 16.81
C GLN A 407 4.36 -3.27 15.61
N PRO A 408 3.11 -3.42 15.17
CA PRO A 408 2.76 -4.38 14.13
C PRO A 408 3.36 -4.07 12.76
N ILE A 409 3.80 -2.82 12.55
CA ILE A 409 4.53 -2.38 11.38
C ILE A 409 6.01 -2.66 11.60
N ILE A 410 6.59 -3.51 10.74
CA ILE A 410 7.98 -3.99 10.86
C ILE A 410 8.99 -2.85 11.04
N ARG A 411 8.82 -1.73 10.32
CA ARG A 411 9.72 -0.58 10.44
C ARG A 411 9.74 -0.02 11.86
N ASP A 412 8.56 0.09 12.47
CA ASP A 412 8.41 0.68 13.80
C ASP A 412 8.96 -0.30 14.85
N ALA A 413 8.79 -1.62 14.65
CA ALA A 413 9.44 -2.66 15.44
C ALA A 413 10.98 -2.62 15.35
N VAL A 414 11.55 -2.45 14.14
CA VAL A 414 13.00 -2.30 13.93
C VAL A 414 13.54 -1.04 14.63
N THR A 415 12.80 0.06 14.55
CA THR A 415 13.18 1.33 15.17
C THR A 415 13.16 1.23 16.70
N ALA A 416 12.15 0.58 17.27
CA ALA A 416 12.02 0.32 18.70
C ALA A 416 13.14 -0.60 19.23
N GLY A 417 13.53 -1.64 18.49
CA GLY A 417 14.65 -2.51 18.87
C GLY A 417 15.99 -1.77 18.93
N ASN A 418 16.21 -0.80 18.05
CA ASN A 418 17.45 0.00 18.02
C ASN A 418 17.52 1.05 19.14
N THR A 419 16.39 1.60 19.61
CA THR A 419 16.36 2.57 20.72
C THR A 419 16.57 1.91 22.08
N GLY A 420 16.14 0.65 22.27
CA GLY A 420 16.43 -0.13 23.47
C GLY A 420 17.92 -0.37 23.70
N ARG A 421 18.70 -0.60 22.64
CA ARG A 421 20.16 -0.79 22.72
C ARG A 421 20.91 0.49 23.06
N LYS A 422 20.47 1.67 22.61
CA LYS A 422 21.11 2.95 22.98
C LYS A 422 21.06 3.26 24.48
N LYS A 423 20.11 2.67 25.23
CA LYS A 423 20.07 2.78 26.71
C LYS A 423 21.07 1.87 27.43
N ASN A 424 21.56 0.80 26.79
CA ASN A 424 22.47 -0.18 27.38
C ASN A 424 23.95 0.07 27.01
N ILE A 425 24.29 1.17 26.33
CA ILE A 425 25.66 1.54 25.95
C ILE A 425 26.04 2.87 26.63
N LEU A 426 25.82 2.97 27.94
CA LEU A 426 26.45 3.98 28.81
C LEU A 426 27.44 3.27 29.74
N SER A 427 28.49 2.74 29.14
CA SER A 427 29.77 2.47 29.78
C SER A 427 30.82 2.35 28.67
N GLU A 428 31.25 3.49 28.14
CA GLU A 428 32.48 3.57 27.33
C GLU A 428 33.70 3.36 28.25
N PRO A 429 34.70 2.56 27.84
CA PRO A 429 36.07 2.78 28.22
C PRO A 429 36.76 3.66 27.16
N GLU A 430 37.69 4.46 27.67
CA GLU A 430 38.31 5.61 27.05
C GLU A 430 39.05 5.36 25.71
N CYS A 431 39.11 6.46 24.97
CA CYS A 431 39.86 6.72 23.76
C CYS A 431 41.33 6.25 23.82
N ASN A 432 41.81 5.58 22.77
CA ASN A 432 43.22 5.60 22.43
C ASN A 432 43.40 5.73 20.91
N ASN A 433 43.49 6.98 20.46
CA ASN A 433 43.99 7.35 19.15
C ASN A 433 45.50 7.05 19.09
N ASN A 434 45.94 6.16 18.20
CA ASN A 434 47.11 6.37 17.33
C ASN A 434 47.40 5.11 16.48
N ASN A 435 47.67 5.35 15.19
CA ASN A 435 48.05 4.39 14.13
C ASN A 435 46.85 3.54 13.67
N VAL A 436 46.31 3.68 12.46
CA VAL A 436 46.97 3.37 11.18
C VAL A 436 46.24 4.14 10.07
N LEU A 437 46.88 5.16 9.49
CA LEU A 437 46.42 5.83 8.28
C LEU A 437 47.66 6.28 7.50
N ASN A 438 48.33 5.31 6.87
CA ASN A 438 49.38 5.54 5.85
C ASN A 438 49.81 4.20 5.22
N HIS A 439 48.99 3.60 4.34
CA HIS A 439 49.57 2.64 3.37
C HIS A 439 48.86 2.38 2.04
N TYR A 440 47.99 3.26 1.52
CA TYR A 440 47.46 3.08 0.15
C TYR A 440 47.29 4.37 -0.64
N LEU A 441 48.40 5.11 -0.78
CA LEU A 441 48.63 6.03 -1.91
C LEU A 441 50.11 5.96 -2.29
N LYS A 442 50.46 4.99 -3.15
CA LYS A 442 51.55 5.04 -4.11
C LYS A 442 51.20 4.16 -5.31
#